data_AF-A0A397FJ44-F1
#
_entry.id   AF-A0A397FJ44-F1
#
_cell.length_a   1.000
_cell.length_b   1.000
_cell.length_c   1.000
_cell.angle_alpha   90.00
_cell.angle_beta   90.00
_cell.angle_gamma   90.00
#
_symmetry.space_group_name_H-M   'P 1'
#
loop_
_entity.id
_entity.type
_entity.pdbx_description
1 polymer ?
#
loop_
_entity_poly.entity_id
_entity_poly.type
_entity_poly.pdbx_seq_one_letter_code
_entity_poly.pdbx_strand_id
1 'polypeptide(L)'
;MTREYLQAWYNNGDISYSEKERLNKLGVGDYENYSLKNLKQILFCERVAKDTWIRNKIDGTITKIEFFWPRINTVNFTTNYSVAFVRNSNGTWWVIVYRSSYAGEIESDLIVKTINGNDRDRIRRELSSDNPILALAPTSNWISVGEIIKSPYVNIKTLPSEAKNNPDRYILPLDIVKRPIGTSGFYHFAIYLGDKWVVHITGKEEGVNFDSWYNFCNPSGGSSSSAGLGSGTITKYHPVVPFKQYEIVYPHIANAIASSYGKARSKRIGEIDLDVYDYYWKNCEAIANEIIFGIDTSIQSRGNDAQISLRRLIEATTNKLGSLPCSSGTYRVFFDQSLDCMGDAQKNRIYNRSQEITKDECFNGYIEVQPNPPCKIQ
;
A
#
# COMPACT_ATOMS: atom_id res chain seq x y z
N MET A 1 -13.35 -5.65 37.87
CA MET A 1 -13.42 -4.18 37.71
C MET A 1 -14.56 -3.68 38.57
N THR A 2 -14.38 -2.55 39.26
CA THR A 2 -15.39 -1.96 40.14
C THR A 2 -16.13 -0.82 39.42
N ARG A 3 -17.41 -0.64 39.76
CA ARG A 3 -18.37 0.34 39.19
C ARG A 3 -17.82 1.79 39.07
N GLU A 4 -16.80 2.13 39.86
CA GLU A 4 -16.10 3.43 39.82
C GLU A 4 -15.37 3.70 38.49
N TYR A 5 -14.81 2.68 37.83
CA TYR A 5 -14.08 2.87 36.57
C TYR A 5 -15.01 3.21 35.38
N LEU A 6 -16.23 2.64 35.36
CA LEU A 6 -17.25 2.95 34.36
C LEU A 6 -17.83 4.37 34.52
N GLN A 7 -17.99 4.84 35.76
CA GLN A 7 -18.49 6.19 36.05
C GLN A 7 -17.46 7.26 35.68
N ALA A 8 -16.16 7.00 35.86
CA ALA A 8 -15.08 7.89 35.44
C ALA A 8 -15.05 8.10 33.92
N TRP A 9 -15.29 7.04 33.14
CA TRP A 9 -15.46 7.15 31.68
C TRP A 9 -16.73 7.91 31.27
N TYR A 10 -17.81 7.76 32.04
CA TYR A 10 -19.08 8.46 31.82
C TYR A 10 -18.92 9.98 32.01
N ASN A 11 -18.18 10.37 33.04
CA ASN A 11 -18.04 11.76 33.46
C ASN A 11 -16.96 12.54 32.67
N ASN A 12 -16.01 11.84 32.04
CA ASN A 12 -14.97 12.49 31.23
C ASN A 12 -15.39 12.77 29.77
N GLY A 13 -16.56 12.26 29.32
CA GLY A 13 -17.12 12.58 27.99
C GLY A 13 -16.53 11.79 26.81
N ASP A 14 -15.75 10.74 27.07
CA ASP A 14 -14.98 10.04 26.04
C ASP A 14 -15.82 9.14 25.11
N ILE A 15 -16.94 8.57 25.60
CA ILE A 15 -17.92 7.81 24.80
C ILE A 15 -19.34 8.26 25.18
N SER A 16 -20.11 8.64 24.16
CA SER A 16 -21.51 9.06 24.30
C SER A 16 -22.47 7.88 24.53
N TYR A 17 -23.66 8.18 25.05
CA TYR A 17 -24.71 7.17 25.25
C TYR A 17 -25.10 6.46 23.93
N SER A 18 -25.21 7.21 22.84
CA SER A 18 -25.54 6.65 21.52
C SER A 18 -24.44 5.72 20.98
N GLU A 19 -23.17 6.01 21.26
CA GLU A 19 -22.05 5.13 20.93
C GLU A 19 -22.09 3.82 21.75
N LYS A 20 -22.43 3.87 23.04
CA LYS A 20 -22.65 2.66 23.87
C LYS A 20 -23.79 1.82 23.33
N GLU A 21 -24.91 2.44 22.98
CA GLU A 21 -26.05 1.73 22.40
C GLU A 21 -25.67 1.04 21.08
N ARG A 22 -24.87 1.69 20.24
CA ARG A 22 -24.33 1.10 19.00
C ARG A 22 -23.40 -0.07 19.29
N LEU A 23 -22.46 0.07 20.23
CA LEU A 23 -21.57 -1.01 20.66
C LEU A 23 -22.35 -2.21 21.24
N ASN A 24 -23.37 -1.95 22.06
CA ASN A 24 -24.27 -2.99 22.57
C ASN A 24 -24.99 -3.72 21.45
N LYS A 25 -25.51 -3.00 20.45
CA LYS A 25 -26.14 -3.59 19.26
C LYS A 25 -25.16 -4.44 18.43
N LEU A 26 -23.87 -4.19 18.58
CA LEU A 26 -22.79 -4.98 17.98
C LEU A 26 -22.33 -6.13 18.90
N GLY A 27 -22.97 -6.35 20.05
CA GLY A 27 -22.59 -7.40 21.01
C GLY A 27 -21.35 -7.06 21.82
N VAL A 28 -20.94 -5.79 21.86
CA VAL A 28 -19.88 -5.28 22.73
C VAL A 28 -20.55 -4.64 23.94
N GLY A 29 -20.83 -5.44 24.97
CA GLY A 29 -21.49 -4.99 26.20
C GLY A 29 -20.58 -4.90 27.42
N ASP A 30 -19.44 -5.58 27.38
CA ASP A 30 -18.39 -5.64 28.39
C ASP A 30 -17.29 -4.62 28.10
N TYR A 31 -17.66 -3.34 27.97
CA TYR A 31 -16.76 -2.23 27.59
C TYR A 31 -15.46 -2.18 28.39
N GLU A 32 -15.53 -2.59 29.65
CA GLU A 32 -14.43 -2.72 30.60
C GLU A 32 -13.23 -3.52 30.05
N ASN A 33 -13.48 -4.49 29.16
CA ASN A 33 -12.44 -5.33 28.57
C ASN A 33 -11.76 -4.71 27.34
N TYR A 34 -12.18 -3.52 26.92
CA TYR A 34 -11.69 -2.87 25.71
C TYR A 34 -11.08 -1.51 26.04
N SER A 35 -9.99 -1.15 25.36
CA SER A 35 -9.48 0.21 25.39
C SER A 35 -10.45 1.16 24.66
N LEU A 36 -10.46 2.44 25.06
CA LEU A 36 -11.27 3.49 24.42
C LEU A 36 -11.02 3.55 22.91
N LYS A 37 -9.74 3.46 22.51
CA LYS A 37 -9.31 3.41 21.12
C LYS A 37 -9.98 2.27 20.35
N ASN A 38 -9.95 1.07 20.92
CA ASN A 38 -10.57 -0.12 20.32
C ASN A 38 -12.08 0.08 20.12
N LEU A 39 -12.79 0.64 21.11
CA LEU A 39 -14.23 0.90 21.04
C LEU A 39 -14.60 1.96 19.99
N LYS A 40 -13.87 3.09 19.95
CA LYS A 40 -14.07 4.14 18.93
C LYS A 40 -13.86 3.61 17.52
N GLN A 41 -12.96 2.66 17.36
CA GLN A 41 -12.69 2.10 16.06
C GLN A 41 -13.67 1.00 15.65
N ILE A 42 -14.18 0.18 16.57
CA ILE A 42 -15.33 -0.69 16.28
C ILE A 42 -16.47 0.15 15.72
N LEU A 43 -16.73 1.32 16.32
CA LEU A 43 -17.74 2.28 15.86
C LEU A 43 -17.38 2.92 14.51
N PHE A 44 -16.11 3.19 14.25
CA PHE A 44 -15.61 3.64 12.96
C PHE A 44 -15.86 2.60 11.86
N CYS A 45 -15.42 1.36 12.08
CA CYS A 45 -15.54 0.29 11.12
C CYS A 45 -16.99 -0.15 10.93
N GLU A 46 -17.82 -0.12 11.97
CA GLU A 46 -19.26 -0.29 11.82
C GLU A 46 -19.85 0.78 10.91
N ARG A 47 -19.48 2.06 11.10
CA ARG A 47 -19.95 3.16 10.26
C ARG A 47 -19.52 2.96 8.80
N VAL A 48 -18.26 2.59 8.58
CA VAL A 48 -17.72 2.28 7.24
C VAL A 48 -18.45 1.08 6.63
N ALA A 49 -18.63 -0.02 7.37
CA ALA A 49 -19.33 -1.20 6.88
C ALA A 49 -20.81 -0.94 6.58
N LYS A 50 -21.45 -0.02 7.30
CA LYS A 50 -22.82 0.44 7.07
C LYS A 50 -22.94 1.47 5.96
N ASP A 51 -21.82 2.05 5.52
CA ASP A 51 -21.83 3.02 4.44
C ASP A 51 -22.40 2.35 3.17
N THR A 52 -23.25 3.10 2.47
CA THR A 52 -24.16 2.57 1.46
C THR A 52 -23.38 1.93 0.31
N TRP A 53 -22.22 2.47 -0.03
CA TRP A 53 -21.36 1.95 -1.10
C TRP A 53 -20.63 0.65 -0.74
N ILE A 54 -20.42 0.34 0.56
CA ILE A 54 -19.93 -0.97 1.02
C ILE A 54 -21.08 -1.95 1.15
N ARG A 55 -22.20 -1.51 1.72
CA ARG A 55 -23.41 -2.34 1.88
C ARG A 55 -23.91 -2.87 0.54
N ASN A 56 -23.85 -2.06 -0.52
CA ASN A 56 -24.21 -2.50 -1.88
C ASN A 56 -23.27 -3.57 -2.47
N LYS A 57 -22.13 -3.84 -1.83
CA LYS A 57 -21.19 -4.91 -2.23
C LYS A 57 -21.34 -6.20 -1.42
N ILE A 58 -22.14 -6.20 -0.35
CA ILE A 58 -22.34 -7.34 0.54
C ILE A 58 -23.80 -7.77 0.47
N ASP A 59 -24.04 -8.99 -0.01
CA ASP A 59 -25.39 -9.52 -0.09
C ASP A 59 -25.94 -9.85 1.30
N GLY A 60 -27.20 -9.52 1.56
CA GLY A 60 -27.90 -9.86 2.81
C GLY A 60 -27.58 -8.97 4.01
N THR A 61 -28.09 -9.35 5.18
CA THR A 61 -27.89 -8.58 6.42
C THR A 61 -26.63 -9.07 7.13
N ILE A 62 -25.81 -8.16 7.66
CA ILE A 62 -24.62 -8.51 8.43
C ILE A 62 -25.03 -9.15 9.76
N THR A 63 -24.56 -10.37 10.02
CA THR A 63 -24.85 -11.17 11.22
C THR A 63 -23.64 -11.43 12.12
N LYS A 64 -22.43 -11.14 11.65
CA LYS A 64 -21.21 -11.21 12.46
C LYS A 64 -20.13 -10.28 11.90
N ILE A 65 -19.35 -9.64 12.77
CA ILE A 65 -18.18 -8.86 12.38
C ILE A 65 -16.98 -9.27 13.26
N GLU A 66 -15.82 -9.43 12.67
CA GLU A 66 -14.58 -9.67 13.40
C GLU A 66 -13.52 -8.72 12.90
N PHE A 67 -13.00 -7.90 13.80
CA PHE A 67 -11.91 -7.00 13.51
C PHE A 67 -10.60 -7.65 13.91
N PHE A 68 -9.58 -7.41 13.10
CA PHE A 68 -8.23 -7.76 13.51
C PHE A 68 -7.24 -6.73 12.99
N TRP A 69 -6.14 -6.62 13.73
CA TRP A 69 -5.05 -5.70 13.44
C TRP A 69 -3.95 -6.42 12.67
N PRO A 70 -3.83 -6.19 11.35
CA PRO A 70 -2.70 -6.73 10.59
C PRO A 70 -1.41 -5.94 10.86
N ARG A 71 -0.27 -6.59 10.63
CA ARG A 71 1.06 -5.97 10.74
C ARG A 71 1.25 -4.78 9.80
N ILE A 72 0.49 -4.68 8.70
CA ILE A 72 0.58 -3.53 7.79
C ILE A 72 0.35 -2.17 8.47
N ASN A 73 -0.15 -2.10 9.70
CA ASN A 73 -0.45 -0.85 10.39
C ASN A 73 0.60 -0.39 11.42
N THR A 74 1.77 -1.03 11.48
CA THR A 74 2.57 -1.01 12.71
C THR A 74 3.39 0.25 12.98
N VAL A 75 3.71 1.11 12.00
CA VAL A 75 4.75 2.13 12.27
C VAL A 75 4.44 3.55 11.76
N ASN A 76 3.45 3.78 10.89
CA ASN A 76 3.19 5.14 10.38
C ASN A 76 1.75 5.35 9.86
N PHE A 77 1.29 6.61 9.82
CA PHE A 77 -0.05 7.01 9.31
C PHE A 77 -0.32 6.62 7.86
N THR A 78 0.73 6.30 7.11
CA THR A 78 0.65 5.97 5.70
C THR A 78 -0.04 4.64 5.43
N THR A 79 -0.11 3.75 6.42
CA THR A 79 -0.62 2.39 6.25
C THR A 79 -1.81 2.08 7.17
N ASN A 80 -2.69 3.06 7.42
CA ASN A 80 -3.89 2.93 8.26
C ASN A 80 -4.98 2.01 7.66
N TYR A 81 -4.68 0.72 7.50
CA TYR A 81 -5.62 -0.27 7.00
C TYR A 81 -6.45 -0.86 8.15
N SER A 82 -7.76 -0.66 8.08
CA SER A 82 -8.72 -1.41 8.88
C SER A 82 -9.11 -2.69 8.15
N VAL A 83 -9.09 -3.82 8.85
CA VAL A 83 -9.53 -5.11 8.31
C VAL A 83 -10.65 -5.71 9.14
N ALA A 84 -11.69 -6.16 8.46
CA ALA A 84 -12.82 -6.86 9.06
C ALA A 84 -13.18 -8.13 8.28
N PHE A 85 -13.50 -9.20 9.01
CA PHE A 85 -14.26 -10.31 8.48
C PHE A 85 -15.74 -10.10 8.80
N VAL A 86 -16.59 -10.21 7.79
CA VAL A 86 -18.03 -10.00 7.94
C VAL A 86 -18.76 -11.26 7.50
N ARG A 87 -19.70 -11.74 8.31
CA ARG A 87 -20.63 -12.81 7.93
C ARG A 87 -22.00 -12.20 7.66
N ASN A 88 -22.63 -12.60 6.56
CA ASN A 88 -24.00 -12.20 6.26
C ASN A 88 -25.04 -13.24 6.75
N SER A 89 -26.32 -12.93 6.57
CA SER A 89 -27.47 -13.79 6.90
C SER A 89 -27.49 -15.09 6.09
N ASN A 90 -26.83 -15.11 4.94
CA ASN A 90 -26.70 -16.31 4.10
C ASN A 90 -25.54 -17.21 4.56
N GLY A 91 -24.81 -16.81 5.61
CA GLY A 91 -23.67 -17.54 6.15
C GLY A 91 -22.37 -17.33 5.39
N THR A 92 -22.37 -16.54 4.30
CA THR A 92 -21.19 -16.18 3.50
C THR A 92 -20.26 -15.27 4.28
N TRP A 93 -18.98 -15.56 4.23
CA TRP A 93 -17.93 -14.72 4.79
C TRP A 93 -17.36 -13.77 3.75
N TRP A 94 -17.05 -12.57 4.20
CA TRP A 94 -16.44 -11.49 3.44
C TRP A 94 -15.22 -10.99 4.19
N VAL A 95 -14.17 -10.61 3.46
CA VAL A 95 -13.07 -9.79 3.97
C VAL A 95 -13.21 -8.38 3.43
N ILE A 96 -13.10 -7.41 4.33
CA ILE A 96 -13.10 -5.98 4.02
C ILE A 96 -11.74 -5.44 4.44
N VAL A 97 -11.00 -4.86 3.50
CA VAL A 97 -9.77 -4.12 3.77
C VAL A 97 -9.98 -2.69 3.34
N TYR A 98 -9.78 -1.75 4.26
CA TYR A 98 -10.11 -0.34 4.05
C TYR A 98 -9.02 0.58 4.58
N ARG A 99 -8.53 1.50 3.75
CA ARG A 99 -7.71 2.64 4.20
C ARG A 99 -8.50 3.92 3.99
N SER A 100 -8.68 4.71 5.04
CA SER A 100 -9.37 5.99 4.91
C SER A 100 -8.54 7.01 4.13
N SER A 101 -9.23 7.87 3.38
CA SER A 101 -8.64 9.11 2.87
C SER A 101 -8.33 10.05 4.03
N TYR A 102 -7.04 10.29 4.29
CA TYR A 102 -6.58 11.27 5.28
C TYR A 102 -5.98 12.53 4.64
N ALA A 103 -5.78 12.54 3.32
CA ALA A 103 -5.16 13.65 2.59
C ALA A 103 -6.09 14.15 1.47
N GLY A 104 -6.13 15.49 1.32
CA GLY A 104 -6.75 16.28 0.24
C GLY A 104 -7.32 15.49 -0.93
N GLU A 105 -6.38 15.00 -1.73
CA GLU A 105 -6.58 14.55 -3.10
C GLU A 105 -6.36 13.03 -3.22
N ILE A 106 -6.26 12.34 -2.08
CA ILE A 106 -5.95 10.92 -1.99
C ILE A 106 -7.18 10.19 -1.52
N GLU A 107 -7.74 9.37 -2.39
CA GLU A 107 -8.93 8.60 -2.14
C GLU A 107 -8.70 7.51 -1.09
N SER A 108 -9.83 6.99 -0.57
CA SER A 108 -9.82 5.82 0.31
C SER A 108 -9.57 4.57 -0.52
N ASP A 109 -8.94 3.56 0.06
CA ASP A 109 -8.82 2.24 -0.54
C ASP A 109 -9.90 1.33 0.02
N LEU A 110 -10.47 0.48 -0.84
CA LEU A 110 -11.40 -0.55 -0.43
C LEU A 110 -11.23 -1.82 -1.25
N ILE A 111 -11.05 -2.93 -0.56
CA ILE A 111 -11.26 -4.27 -1.09
C ILE A 111 -12.38 -4.93 -0.28
N VAL A 112 -13.37 -5.46 -1.00
CA VAL A 112 -14.43 -6.32 -0.45
C VAL A 112 -14.45 -7.59 -1.27
N LYS A 113 -14.21 -8.73 -0.62
CA LYS A 113 -14.12 -10.04 -1.31
C LYS A 113 -14.80 -11.12 -0.50
N THR A 114 -15.51 -12.02 -1.16
CA THR A 114 -16.02 -13.25 -0.53
C THR A 114 -14.86 -14.19 -0.19
N ILE A 115 -14.98 -14.87 0.94
CA ILE A 115 -13.97 -15.82 1.42
C ILE A 115 -14.66 -17.10 1.92
N ASN A 116 -13.94 -18.21 1.86
CA ASN A 116 -14.33 -19.39 2.61
C ASN A 116 -14.07 -19.13 4.11
N GLY A 117 -15.00 -19.49 4.99
CA GLY A 117 -14.81 -19.35 6.44
C GLY A 117 -13.54 -20.04 6.96
N ASN A 118 -13.14 -21.15 6.33
CA ASN A 118 -11.92 -21.89 6.66
C ASN A 118 -10.63 -21.16 6.28
N ASP A 119 -10.71 -20.17 5.37
CA ASP A 119 -9.56 -19.38 4.93
C ASP A 119 -9.24 -18.22 5.90
N ARG A 120 -10.10 -17.94 6.89
CA ARG A 120 -9.96 -16.78 7.78
C ARG A 120 -8.61 -16.72 8.48
N ASP A 121 -8.18 -17.84 9.07
CA ASP A 121 -6.90 -17.88 9.77
C ASP A 121 -5.72 -17.76 8.81
N ARG A 122 -5.83 -18.31 7.59
CA ARG A 122 -4.83 -18.09 6.54
C ARG A 122 -4.74 -16.61 6.19
N ILE A 123 -5.86 -15.97 5.87
CA ILE A 123 -5.92 -14.56 5.48
C ILE A 123 -5.37 -13.67 6.59
N ARG A 124 -5.71 -13.94 7.86
CA ARG A 124 -5.17 -13.21 9.02
C ARG A 124 -3.65 -13.33 9.11
N ARG A 125 -3.11 -14.55 8.97
CA ARG A 125 -1.66 -14.80 8.97
C ARG A 125 -0.98 -14.09 7.81
N GLU A 126 -1.53 -14.17 6.61
CA GLU A 126 -0.94 -13.57 5.41
C GLU A 126 -0.98 -12.04 5.44
N LEU A 127 -2.07 -11.40 5.88
CA LEU A 127 -2.11 -9.94 6.05
C LEU A 127 -1.12 -9.43 7.12
N SER A 128 -0.69 -10.31 8.02
CA SER A 128 0.32 -10.02 9.02
C SER A 128 1.72 -10.50 8.62
N SER A 129 1.84 -11.16 7.46
CA SER A 129 3.11 -11.66 6.95
C SER A 129 3.91 -10.54 6.29
N ASP A 130 5.11 -10.89 5.86
CA ASP A 130 5.98 -10.05 5.05
C ASP A 130 5.37 -9.67 3.70
N ASN A 131 4.35 -10.42 3.23
CA ASN A 131 3.74 -10.28 1.90
C ASN A 131 2.19 -10.24 1.96
N PRO A 132 1.59 -9.14 2.43
CA PRO A 132 0.16 -9.06 2.76
C PRO A 132 -0.79 -9.33 1.58
N ILE A 133 -0.38 -9.00 0.36
CA ILE A 133 -1.17 -9.23 -0.85
C ILE A 133 -1.55 -10.71 -1.05
N LEU A 134 -0.74 -11.65 -0.54
CA LEU A 134 -1.01 -13.09 -0.66
C LEU A 134 -2.30 -13.51 0.06
N ALA A 135 -2.79 -12.69 0.99
CA ALA A 135 -4.07 -12.92 1.64
C ALA A 135 -5.27 -12.69 0.71
N LEU A 136 -5.11 -11.81 -0.28
CA LEU A 136 -6.17 -11.36 -1.18
C LEU A 136 -6.04 -11.92 -2.59
N ALA A 137 -4.86 -12.43 -2.94
CA ALA A 137 -4.61 -13.11 -4.20
C ALA A 137 -5.51 -14.36 -4.37
N PRO A 138 -5.77 -14.80 -5.62
CA PRO A 138 -6.48 -16.05 -5.88
C PRO A 138 -5.76 -17.24 -5.24
N THR A 139 -6.51 -18.19 -4.68
CA THR A 139 -5.97 -19.39 -4.03
C THR A 139 -5.19 -20.30 -4.98
N SER A 140 -5.48 -20.23 -6.28
CA SER A 140 -4.70 -20.93 -7.30
C SER A 140 -3.23 -20.46 -7.36
N ASN A 141 -2.89 -19.30 -6.76
CA ASN A 141 -1.60 -18.61 -6.83
C ASN A 141 -1.08 -18.29 -8.25
N TRP A 142 -1.62 -18.94 -9.29
CA TRP A 142 -1.39 -18.65 -10.70
C TRP A 142 -2.25 -17.46 -11.09
N ILE A 143 -1.59 -16.36 -11.36
CA ILE A 143 -2.19 -15.10 -11.80
C ILE A 143 -1.23 -14.47 -12.81
N SER A 144 -1.78 -13.76 -13.79
CA SER A 144 -0.94 -13.03 -14.73
C SER A 144 -0.39 -11.74 -14.10
N VAL A 145 0.80 -11.34 -14.51
CA VAL A 145 1.42 -10.06 -14.08
C VAL A 145 0.48 -8.88 -14.34
N GLY A 146 -0.18 -8.89 -15.50
CA GLY A 146 -1.13 -7.85 -15.89
C GLY A 146 -2.35 -7.78 -14.98
N GLU A 147 -2.83 -8.89 -14.44
CA GLU A 147 -3.95 -8.91 -13.48
C GLU A 147 -3.54 -8.41 -12.10
N ILE A 148 -2.30 -8.67 -11.69
CA ILE A 148 -1.79 -8.24 -10.38
C ILE A 148 -1.61 -6.71 -10.34
N ILE A 149 -1.08 -6.13 -11.41
CA ILE A 149 -0.78 -4.68 -11.50
C ILE A 149 -2.04 -3.89 -11.97
N LYS A 150 -3.23 -4.47 -11.82
CA LYS A 150 -4.52 -3.84 -12.16
C LYS A 150 -5.50 -3.95 -10.99
N SER A 151 -6.64 -3.30 -11.18
CA SER A 151 -7.78 -3.45 -10.29
C SER A 151 -8.15 -4.94 -10.13
N PRO A 152 -8.46 -5.41 -8.90
CA PRO A 152 -8.68 -4.61 -7.69
C PRO A 152 -7.44 -4.37 -6.81
N TYR A 153 -6.25 -4.82 -7.20
CA TYR A 153 -5.06 -4.81 -6.33
C TYR A 153 -4.25 -3.53 -6.43
N VAL A 154 -4.33 -2.83 -7.56
CA VAL A 154 -3.65 -1.55 -7.80
C VAL A 154 -4.66 -0.52 -8.30
N ASN A 155 -4.72 0.64 -7.64
CA ASN A 155 -5.46 1.81 -8.10
C ASN A 155 -4.57 2.63 -9.04
N ILE A 156 -4.97 2.72 -10.30
CA ILE A 156 -4.25 3.44 -11.35
C ILE A 156 -4.98 4.75 -11.61
N LYS A 157 -4.29 5.88 -11.40
CA LYS A 157 -4.88 7.20 -11.56
C LYS A 157 -3.96 8.14 -12.31
N THR A 158 -4.51 8.83 -13.29
CA THR A 158 -3.85 9.97 -13.93
C THR A 158 -3.87 11.17 -12.99
N LEU A 159 -2.70 11.76 -12.77
CA LEU A 159 -2.53 12.90 -11.87
C LEU A 159 -2.82 14.22 -12.60
N PRO A 160 -3.36 15.23 -11.87
CA PRO A 160 -3.49 16.58 -12.41
C PRO A 160 -2.12 17.20 -12.66
N SER A 161 -2.06 18.20 -13.54
CA SER A 161 -0.82 18.91 -13.90
C SER A 161 -0.09 19.51 -12.69
N GLU A 162 -0.84 19.97 -11.68
CA GLU A 162 -0.36 20.54 -10.42
C GLU A 162 0.48 19.56 -9.59
N ALA A 163 0.30 18.25 -9.78
CA ALA A 163 1.09 17.22 -9.10
C ALA A 163 2.59 17.32 -9.41
N LYS A 164 2.97 17.98 -10.52
CA LYS A 164 4.38 18.26 -10.84
C LYS A 164 5.05 19.16 -9.80
N ASN A 165 4.30 20.12 -9.25
CA ASN A 165 4.83 21.08 -8.29
C ASN A 165 4.52 20.67 -6.84
N ASN A 166 3.45 19.91 -6.65
CA ASN A 166 2.93 19.51 -5.34
C ASN A 166 2.63 18.00 -5.25
N PRO A 167 3.62 17.11 -5.49
CA PRO A 167 3.37 15.66 -5.57
C PRO A 167 2.81 15.08 -4.27
N ASP A 168 3.23 15.58 -3.10
CA ASP A 168 2.77 15.09 -1.79
C ASP A 168 1.26 15.23 -1.57
N ARG A 169 0.59 16.15 -2.28
CA ARG A 169 -0.88 16.25 -2.21
C ARG A 169 -1.58 15.06 -2.86
N TYR A 170 -0.98 14.43 -3.86
CA TYR A 170 -1.64 13.46 -4.74
C TYR A 170 -1.05 12.05 -4.65
N ILE A 171 0.18 11.92 -4.17
CA ILE A 171 0.96 10.69 -4.21
C ILE A 171 1.33 10.26 -2.79
N LEU A 172 1.20 8.97 -2.50
CA LEU A 172 1.65 8.38 -1.24
C LEU A 172 3.07 7.83 -1.40
N PRO A 173 3.88 7.83 -0.31
CA PRO A 173 5.12 7.07 -0.30
C PRO A 173 4.87 5.62 -0.74
N LEU A 174 5.81 5.08 -1.51
CA LEU A 174 5.80 3.76 -2.13
C LEU A 174 4.82 3.59 -3.31
N ASP A 175 4.13 4.65 -3.75
CA ASP A 175 3.45 4.65 -5.05
C ASP A 175 4.47 4.53 -6.19
N ILE A 176 4.16 3.73 -7.20
CA ILE A 176 4.91 3.78 -8.47
C ILE A 176 4.32 4.90 -9.32
N VAL A 177 5.18 5.74 -9.87
CA VAL A 177 4.81 6.82 -10.79
C VAL A 177 5.35 6.53 -12.18
N LYS A 178 4.58 6.89 -13.19
CA LYS A 178 4.89 6.73 -14.60
C LYS A 178 4.73 8.07 -15.30
N ARG A 179 5.71 8.45 -16.12
CA ARG A 179 5.63 9.64 -16.97
C ARG A 179 6.07 9.33 -18.40
N PRO A 180 5.62 10.09 -19.40
CA PRO A 180 6.16 9.98 -20.76
C PRO A 180 7.62 10.46 -20.85
N ILE A 181 8.36 9.92 -21.81
CA ILE A 181 9.69 10.39 -22.22
C ILE A 181 9.57 11.12 -23.56
N GLY A 182 9.49 12.46 -23.51
CA GLY A 182 9.34 13.28 -24.72
C GLY A 182 8.20 12.78 -25.62
N THR A 183 8.43 12.78 -26.93
CA THR A 183 7.50 12.27 -27.96
C THR A 183 7.73 10.80 -28.32
N SER A 184 8.61 10.09 -27.61
CA SER A 184 9.10 8.77 -28.00
C SER A 184 8.09 7.62 -27.85
N GLY A 185 6.94 7.88 -27.20
CA GLY A 185 5.98 6.84 -26.83
C GLY A 185 6.43 5.94 -25.68
N PHE A 186 7.68 6.07 -25.22
CA PHE A 186 8.20 5.37 -24.05
C PHE A 186 7.85 6.09 -22.75
N TYR A 187 7.91 5.33 -21.67
CA TYR A 187 7.59 5.81 -20.34
C TYR A 187 8.73 5.56 -19.38
N HIS A 188 8.90 6.49 -18.45
CA HIS A 188 9.84 6.38 -17.35
C HIS A 188 9.08 6.16 -16.05
N PHE A 189 9.62 5.27 -15.20
CA PHE A 189 8.99 4.87 -13.95
C PHE A 189 9.90 5.21 -12.76
N ALA A 190 9.28 5.55 -11.64
CA ALA A 190 9.96 5.74 -10.37
C ALA A 190 9.09 5.28 -9.21
N ILE A 191 9.71 5.08 -8.05
CA ILE A 191 9.05 4.89 -6.76
C ILE A 191 9.05 6.25 -6.07
N TYR A 192 7.87 6.74 -5.67
CA TYR A 192 7.76 7.96 -4.88
C TYR A 192 8.10 7.67 -3.42
N LEU A 193 8.97 8.45 -2.80
CA LEU A 193 9.34 8.27 -1.39
C LEU A 193 8.64 9.27 -0.45
N GLY A 194 8.07 10.34 -1.02
CA GLY A 194 7.59 11.46 -0.23
C GLY A 194 8.56 12.65 -0.26
N ASP A 195 8.06 13.82 0.13
CA ASP A 195 8.81 15.06 0.24
C ASP A 195 9.53 15.42 -1.06
N LYS A 196 8.84 15.19 -2.19
CA LYS A 196 9.38 15.44 -3.53
C LYS A 196 10.64 14.62 -3.84
N TRP A 197 10.80 13.44 -3.26
CA TRP A 197 11.87 12.50 -3.61
C TRP A 197 11.36 11.25 -4.31
N VAL A 198 12.19 10.73 -5.20
CA VAL A 198 11.91 9.50 -5.94
C VAL A 198 13.15 8.62 -6.03
N VAL A 199 12.91 7.33 -6.28
CA VAL A 199 13.95 6.37 -6.65
C VAL A 199 13.64 5.80 -8.02
N HIS A 200 14.60 5.86 -8.93
CA HIS A 200 14.47 5.31 -10.27
C HIS A 200 15.83 4.98 -10.88
N ILE A 201 15.81 4.34 -12.05
CA ILE A 201 17.01 4.19 -12.87
C ILE A 201 17.28 5.52 -13.60
N THR A 202 18.45 6.12 -13.45
CA THR A 202 18.79 7.41 -14.09
C THR A 202 19.50 7.25 -15.44
N GLY A 203 20.01 6.06 -15.75
CA GLY A 203 20.65 5.75 -17.04
C GLY A 203 21.35 4.39 -17.02
N LYS A 204 21.86 3.97 -18.19
CA LYS A 204 22.52 2.67 -18.36
C LYS A 204 23.73 2.49 -17.42
N GLU A 205 24.46 3.57 -17.15
CA GLU A 205 25.72 3.53 -16.40
C GLU A 205 25.59 3.85 -14.91
N GLU A 206 24.43 4.29 -14.44
CA GLU A 206 24.23 4.71 -13.05
C GLU A 206 23.46 3.68 -12.23
N GLY A 207 22.53 2.94 -12.86
CA GLY A 207 21.64 2.04 -12.14
C GLY A 207 20.56 2.79 -11.35
N VAL A 208 20.05 2.17 -10.29
CA VAL A 208 19.06 2.77 -9.39
C VAL A 208 19.71 3.90 -8.58
N ASN A 209 19.05 5.05 -8.57
CA ASN A 209 19.50 6.24 -7.89
C ASN A 209 18.35 6.96 -7.19
N PHE A 210 18.72 7.81 -6.24
CA PHE A 210 17.85 8.71 -5.49
C PHE A 210 17.86 10.08 -6.18
N ASP A 211 16.69 10.62 -6.53
CA ASP A 211 16.61 11.89 -7.25
C ASP A 211 15.41 12.73 -6.79
N SER A 212 15.49 14.02 -7.05
CA SER A 212 14.37 14.92 -6.80
C SER A 212 13.24 14.66 -7.79
N TRP A 213 12.01 14.83 -7.33
CA TRP A 213 10.81 14.82 -8.15
C TRP A 213 10.90 15.81 -9.30
N TYR A 214 11.53 16.97 -9.05
CA TYR A 214 11.76 17.99 -10.06
C TYR A 214 12.63 17.46 -11.21
N ASN A 215 13.79 16.86 -10.90
CA ASN A 215 14.68 16.29 -11.91
C ASN A 215 14.05 15.09 -12.62
N PHE A 216 13.35 14.24 -11.87
CA PHE A 216 12.56 13.16 -12.47
C PHE A 216 11.57 13.72 -13.48
N CYS A 217 10.84 14.79 -13.17
CA CYS A 217 9.88 15.41 -14.08
C CYS A 217 10.54 16.23 -15.21
N ASN A 218 11.74 16.77 -14.98
CA ASN A 218 12.47 17.69 -15.86
C ASN A 218 13.93 17.23 -16.06
N PRO A 219 14.16 16.10 -16.75
CA PRO A 219 15.51 15.57 -16.92
C PRO A 219 16.40 16.56 -17.69
N SER A 220 17.51 16.95 -17.09
CA SER A 220 18.49 17.88 -17.65
C SER A 220 19.52 17.11 -18.48
N GLY A 221 19.31 16.88 -19.78
CA GLY A 221 20.30 16.09 -20.53
C GLY A 221 20.02 15.66 -21.98
N GLY A 222 19.15 16.34 -22.73
CA GLY A 222 19.01 16.12 -24.17
C GLY A 222 19.54 17.29 -24.96
N SER A 223 20.81 17.26 -25.40
CA SER A 223 21.35 18.18 -26.40
C SER A 223 20.69 17.94 -27.75
N SER A 224 19.51 18.50 -27.94
CA SER A 224 18.96 19.00 -29.20
C SER A 224 17.57 19.53 -28.88
N SER A 225 17.41 20.84 -29.07
CA SER A 225 16.18 21.50 -29.50
C SER A 225 14.91 20.63 -29.48
N SER A 226 13.93 21.03 -28.68
CA SER A 226 12.51 20.64 -28.78
C SER A 226 12.03 19.29 -28.21
N ALA A 227 12.82 18.55 -27.43
CA ALA A 227 12.24 17.51 -26.56
C ALA A 227 11.73 18.13 -25.24
N GLY A 228 10.78 19.06 -25.36
CA GLY A 228 9.94 19.43 -24.23
C GLY A 228 9.35 18.17 -23.59
N LEU A 229 8.96 18.27 -22.32
CA LEU A 229 8.04 17.34 -21.68
C LEU A 229 7.15 16.71 -22.75
N GLY A 230 7.19 15.38 -22.88
CA GLY A 230 6.07 14.72 -23.54
C GLY A 230 4.82 15.30 -22.90
N SER A 231 3.93 15.89 -23.69
CA SER A 231 2.71 16.57 -23.23
C SER A 231 1.74 15.64 -22.48
N GLY A 232 2.19 14.44 -22.14
CA GLY A 232 1.43 13.44 -21.42
C GLY A 232 1.43 13.66 -19.92
N THR A 233 0.44 13.04 -19.33
CA THR A 233 0.11 13.10 -17.92
C THR A 233 0.94 12.11 -17.12
N ILE A 234 1.21 12.43 -15.86
CA ILE A 234 1.81 11.48 -14.92
C ILE A 234 0.71 10.53 -14.44
N THR A 235 1.00 9.24 -14.39
CA THR A 235 0.11 8.21 -13.85
C THR A 235 0.72 7.65 -12.58
N LYS A 236 -0.08 7.52 -11.52
CA LYS A 236 0.32 6.78 -10.31
C LYS A 236 -0.32 5.39 -10.27
N TYR A 237 0.39 4.47 -9.64
CA TYR A 237 0.00 3.09 -9.39
C TYR A 237 0.12 2.88 -7.87
N HIS A 238 -1.04 2.91 -7.20
CA HIS A 238 -1.13 2.77 -5.76
C HIS A 238 -1.53 1.33 -5.40
N PRO A 239 -0.70 0.55 -4.69
CA PRO A 239 -1.12 -0.75 -4.18
C PRO A 239 -2.25 -0.55 -3.16
N VAL A 240 -3.43 -1.12 -3.45
CA VAL A 240 -4.61 -1.01 -2.59
C VAL A 240 -4.39 -1.74 -1.25
N VAL A 241 -3.54 -2.77 -1.25
CA VAL A 241 -2.94 -3.39 -0.06
C VAL A 241 -1.45 -3.56 -0.33
N PRO A 242 -0.57 -3.34 0.67
CA PRO A 242 0.86 -3.53 0.48
C PRO A 242 1.18 -4.94 -0.02
N PHE A 243 2.00 -5.01 -1.06
CA PHE A 243 2.52 -6.27 -1.57
C PHE A 243 3.58 -6.87 -0.66
N LYS A 244 4.41 -5.98 -0.12
CA LYS A 244 5.44 -6.26 0.87
C LYS A 244 5.29 -5.28 2.03
N GLN A 245 5.68 -5.71 3.22
CA GLN A 245 5.78 -4.83 4.37
C GLN A 245 6.80 -3.71 4.08
N TYR A 246 6.57 -2.50 4.58
CA TYR A 246 7.48 -1.38 4.29
C TYR A 246 8.87 -1.61 4.91
N GLU A 247 8.94 -2.38 6.01
CA GLU A 247 10.19 -2.85 6.63
C GLU A 247 11.03 -3.72 5.68
N ILE A 248 10.45 -4.20 4.58
CA ILE A 248 11.13 -4.98 3.54
C ILE A 248 11.39 -4.10 2.32
N VAL A 249 10.44 -3.24 1.96
CA VAL A 249 10.56 -2.34 0.81
C VAL A 249 11.71 -1.34 0.98
N TYR A 250 11.85 -0.72 2.17
CA TYR A 250 12.93 0.26 2.39
C TYR A 250 14.33 -0.35 2.34
N PRO A 251 14.62 -1.50 2.98
CA PRO A 251 15.89 -2.19 2.78
C PRO A 251 16.15 -2.55 1.33
N HIS A 252 15.12 -2.97 0.58
CA HIS A 252 15.25 -3.23 -0.85
C HIS A 252 15.63 -1.97 -1.65
N ILE A 253 15.01 -0.83 -1.36
CA ILE A 253 15.37 0.47 -1.96
C ILE A 253 16.83 0.80 -1.64
N ALA A 254 17.21 0.75 -0.36
CA ALA A 254 18.56 1.08 0.10
C ALA A 254 19.61 0.16 -0.54
N ASN A 255 19.37 -1.15 -0.58
CA ASN A 255 20.22 -2.13 -1.24
C ASN A 255 20.34 -1.87 -2.74
N ALA A 256 19.22 -1.56 -3.41
CA ALA A 256 19.21 -1.29 -4.84
C ALA A 256 20.06 -0.06 -5.18
N ILE A 257 19.95 1.02 -4.41
CA ILE A 257 20.76 2.23 -4.60
C ILE A 257 22.23 1.95 -4.26
N ALA A 258 22.51 1.37 -3.09
CA ALA A 258 23.87 1.14 -2.60
C ALA A 258 24.70 0.19 -3.50
N SER A 259 24.03 -0.72 -4.21
CA SER A 259 24.67 -1.64 -5.15
C SER A 259 24.64 -1.17 -6.61
N SER A 260 24.10 0.03 -6.88
CA SER A 260 23.81 0.52 -8.23
C SER A 260 23.05 -0.53 -9.06
N TYR A 261 22.04 -1.15 -8.45
CA TYR A 261 21.28 -2.23 -9.06
C TYR A 261 20.69 -1.79 -10.41
N GLY A 262 20.69 -2.69 -11.39
CA GLY A 262 20.26 -2.36 -12.75
C GLY A 262 21.30 -1.60 -13.61
N LYS A 263 22.46 -1.22 -13.06
CA LYS A 263 23.59 -0.71 -13.85
C LYS A 263 24.04 -1.75 -14.87
N ALA A 264 24.21 -1.33 -16.13
CA ALA A 264 24.82 -2.15 -17.16
C ALA A 264 26.24 -2.52 -16.71
N ARG A 265 26.54 -3.82 -16.69
CA ARG A 265 27.93 -4.27 -16.57
C ARG A 265 28.44 -4.47 -17.99
N SER A 266 29.56 -3.84 -18.35
CA SER A 266 30.33 -4.32 -19.50
C SER A 266 30.66 -5.78 -19.23
N LYS A 267 30.25 -6.66 -20.14
CA LYS A 267 30.69 -8.05 -20.14
C LYS A 267 31.67 -8.19 -21.29
N ARG A 268 32.98 -8.21 -20.97
CA ARG A 268 33.99 -8.60 -21.96
C ARG A 268 33.79 -10.06 -22.34
N ILE A 269 33.48 -10.31 -23.61
CA ILE A 269 33.56 -11.63 -24.24
C ILE A 269 34.61 -11.49 -25.34
N GLY A 270 35.87 -11.83 -25.05
CA GLY A 270 37.01 -11.50 -25.92
C GLY A 270 37.41 -10.02 -25.86
N GLU A 271 37.76 -9.42 -27.02
CA GLU A 271 38.08 -7.98 -27.15
C GLU A 271 36.83 -7.08 -27.28
N ILE A 272 35.63 -7.65 -27.26
CA ILE A 272 34.39 -6.89 -27.44
C ILE A 272 33.77 -6.59 -26.07
N ASP A 273 33.70 -5.31 -25.73
CA ASP A 273 32.86 -4.81 -24.65
C ASP A 273 31.40 -4.79 -25.11
N LEU A 274 30.60 -5.75 -24.64
CA LEU A 274 29.15 -5.71 -24.80
C LEU A 274 28.54 -5.08 -23.54
N ASP A 275 28.06 -3.85 -23.67
CA ASP A 275 27.22 -3.20 -22.66
C ASP A 275 25.84 -3.85 -22.67
N VAL A 276 25.64 -4.88 -21.83
CA VAL A 276 24.35 -5.55 -21.71
C VAL A 276 23.46 -4.77 -20.73
N TYR A 277 23.09 -3.53 -21.11
CA TYR A 277 21.87 -2.93 -20.57
C TYR A 277 20.71 -3.48 -21.36
N ASP A 278 20.09 -4.53 -20.84
CA ASP A 278 18.92 -5.09 -21.49
C ASP A 278 17.70 -4.23 -21.18
N TYR A 279 17.43 -3.27 -22.08
CA TYR A 279 16.25 -2.40 -22.05
C TYR A 279 14.94 -3.20 -22.00
N TYR A 280 14.97 -4.46 -22.44
CA TYR A 280 13.83 -5.35 -22.39
C TYR A 280 13.73 -6.16 -21.10
N TRP A 281 14.78 -6.28 -20.28
CA TRP A 281 14.74 -7.18 -19.11
C TRP A 281 14.99 -6.51 -17.75
N LYS A 282 15.57 -5.29 -17.70
CA LYS A 282 15.78 -4.52 -16.45
C LYS A 282 15.47 -3.03 -16.62
N ASN A 283 14.30 -2.71 -17.17
CA ASN A 283 13.85 -1.33 -17.31
C ASN A 283 13.36 -0.73 -15.97
N CYS A 284 13.09 0.57 -15.97
CA CYS A 284 12.64 1.30 -14.79
C CYS A 284 11.30 0.77 -14.23
N GLU A 285 10.40 0.24 -15.08
CA GLU A 285 9.16 -0.41 -14.65
C GLU A 285 9.45 -1.72 -13.89
N ALA A 286 10.31 -2.58 -14.44
CA ALA A 286 10.66 -3.86 -13.86
C ALA A 286 11.27 -3.69 -12.47
N ILE A 287 12.17 -2.72 -12.29
CA ILE A 287 12.76 -2.44 -10.97
C ILE A 287 11.72 -1.90 -9.99
N ALA A 288 10.85 -0.98 -10.42
CA ALA A 288 9.79 -0.48 -9.56
C ALA A 288 8.84 -1.61 -9.11
N ASN A 289 8.45 -2.50 -10.03
CA ASN A 289 7.64 -3.68 -9.74
C ASN A 289 8.38 -4.68 -8.83
N GLU A 290 9.68 -4.88 -9.05
CA GLU A 290 10.50 -5.79 -8.25
C GLU A 290 10.56 -5.30 -6.80
N ILE A 291 10.81 -4.00 -6.60
CA ILE A 291 10.94 -3.37 -5.28
C ILE A 291 9.59 -3.19 -4.57
N ILE A 292 8.51 -2.81 -5.27
CA ILE A 292 7.20 -2.57 -4.63
C ILE A 292 6.36 -3.84 -4.60
N PHE A 293 6.17 -4.49 -5.74
CA PHE A 293 5.28 -5.66 -5.86
C PHE A 293 5.97 -7.00 -5.58
N GLY A 294 7.31 -7.05 -5.58
CA GLY A 294 8.03 -8.33 -5.52
C GLY A 294 7.94 -9.11 -6.84
N ILE A 295 7.74 -8.39 -7.96
CA ILE A 295 7.50 -8.96 -9.28
C ILE A 295 8.65 -8.56 -10.19
N ASP A 296 9.58 -9.49 -10.44
CA ASP A 296 10.77 -9.28 -11.31
C ASP A 296 10.40 -9.32 -12.81
N THR A 297 9.46 -8.47 -13.22
CA THR A 297 9.03 -8.33 -14.62
C THR A 297 8.26 -7.02 -14.84
N SER A 298 8.21 -6.57 -16.09
CA SER A 298 7.42 -5.41 -16.52
C SER A 298 6.33 -5.84 -17.50
N ILE A 299 5.24 -5.09 -17.59
CA ILE A 299 4.25 -5.27 -18.66
C ILE A 299 4.92 -4.96 -20.02
N GLN A 300 5.82 -3.98 -20.04
CA GLN A 300 6.61 -3.63 -21.22
C GLN A 300 7.46 -4.77 -21.78
N SER A 301 7.92 -5.71 -20.94
CA SER A 301 8.87 -6.76 -21.33
C SER A 301 8.24 -8.11 -21.66
N ARG A 302 7.22 -8.54 -20.91
CA ARG A 302 6.66 -9.89 -21.03
C ARG A 302 5.23 -9.94 -21.59
N GLY A 303 4.59 -8.80 -21.83
CA GLY A 303 3.17 -8.75 -22.18
C GLY A 303 2.26 -9.19 -21.02
N ASN A 304 0.95 -9.24 -21.26
CA ASN A 304 -0.05 -9.44 -20.19
C ASN A 304 -0.24 -10.91 -19.78
N ASP A 305 0.21 -11.91 -20.55
CA ASP A 305 -0.40 -13.25 -20.52
C ASP A 305 0.42 -14.33 -19.78
N ALA A 306 1.61 -14.01 -19.25
CA ALA A 306 2.41 -14.98 -18.52
C ALA A 306 1.79 -15.31 -17.15
N GLN A 307 1.25 -16.52 -16.99
CA GLN A 307 0.79 -17.02 -15.70
C GLN A 307 1.97 -17.43 -14.82
N ILE A 308 2.04 -16.88 -13.61
CA ILE A 308 3.14 -17.15 -12.67
C ILE A 308 2.55 -17.37 -11.27
N SER A 309 3.21 -18.19 -10.46
CA SER A 309 2.92 -18.27 -9.04
C SER A 309 3.35 -16.98 -8.34
N LEU A 310 2.39 -16.15 -7.93
CA LEU A 310 2.65 -14.86 -7.27
C LEU A 310 3.53 -15.04 -6.03
N ARG A 311 3.21 -16.02 -5.19
CA ARG A 311 3.99 -16.34 -3.99
C ARG A 311 5.45 -16.62 -4.30
N ARG A 312 5.72 -17.52 -5.25
CA ARG A 312 7.10 -17.87 -5.64
C ARG A 312 7.86 -16.66 -6.17
N LEU A 313 7.17 -15.80 -6.94
CA LEU A 313 7.80 -14.62 -7.52
C LEU A 313 8.19 -13.60 -6.43
N ILE A 314 7.28 -13.35 -5.50
CA ILE A 314 7.51 -12.46 -4.37
C ILE A 314 8.63 -12.97 -3.46
N GLU A 315 8.60 -14.25 -3.11
CA GLU A 315 9.63 -14.89 -2.26
C GLU A 315 11.00 -14.87 -2.93
N ALA A 316 11.09 -15.22 -4.23
CA ALA A 316 12.34 -15.19 -4.98
C ALA A 316 12.91 -13.77 -5.05
N THR A 317 12.06 -12.78 -5.30
CA THR A 317 12.46 -11.37 -5.38
C THR A 317 12.96 -10.84 -4.04
N THR A 318 12.28 -11.18 -2.95
CA THR A 318 12.68 -10.75 -1.60
C THR A 318 14.07 -11.30 -1.25
N ASN A 319 14.33 -12.57 -1.54
CA ASN A 319 15.64 -13.17 -1.34
C ASN A 319 16.73 -12.52 -2.23
N LYS A 320 16.41 -12.22 -3.49
CA LYS A 320 17.32 -11.60 -4.45
C LYS A 320 17.75 -10.18 -4.01
N LEU A 321 16.81 -9.32 -3.67
CA LEU A 321 17.11 -7.94 -3.25
C LEU A 321 17.69 -7.87 -1.83
N GLY A 322 17.31 -8.79 -0.94
CA GLY A 322 17.88 -8.91 0.40
C GLY A 322 19.33 -9.40 0.42
N SER A 323 19.78 -10.09 -0.64
CA SER A 323 21.15 -10.64 -0.75
C SER A 323 22.11 -9.76 -1.57
N LEU A 324 21.69 -8.56 -1.97
CA LEU A 324 22.55 -7.66 -2.74
C LEU A 324 23.80 -7.26 -1.93
N PRO A 325 25.02 -7.38 -2.51
CA PRO A 325 26.24 -6.98 -1.83
C PRO A 325 26.27 -5.46 -1.71
N CYS A 326 26.28 -4.94 -0.48
CA CYS A 326 26.44 -3.52 -0.20
C CYS A 326 27.36 -3.30 1.00
N SER A 327 28.03 -2.14 1.04
CA SER A 327 28.75 -1.72 2.25
C SER A 327 27.71 -1.29 3.30
N SER A 328 27.90 -1.71 4.55
CA SER A 328 26.95 -1.40 5.64
C SER A 328 26.75 0.10 5.85
N GLY A 329 27.79 0.91 5.59
CA GLY A 329 27.74 2.36 5.68
C GLY A 329 26.84 3.00 4.63
N THR A 330 27.04 2.67 3.35
CA THR A 330 26.24 3.23 2.25
C THR A 330 24.77 2.79 2.33
N TYR A 331 24.52 1.53 2.69
CA TYR A 331 23.17 1.02 2.94
C TYR A 331 22.44 1.85 4.00
N ARG A 332 23.08 2.08 5.15
CA ARG A 332 22.44 2.77 6.27
C ARG A 332 22.04 4.20 5.91
N VAL A 333 22.91 4.92 5.18
CA VAL A 333 22.61 6.27 4.71
C VAL A 333 21.34 6.30 3.86
N PHE A 334 21.22 5.42 2.86
CA PHE A 334 20.04 5.41 2.00
C PHE A 334 18.78 4.88 2.68
N PHE A 335 18.93 3.96 3.63
CA PHE A 335 17.82 3.49 4.46
C PHE A 335 17.26 4.62 5.32
N ASP A 336 18.12 5.31 6.06
CA ASP A 336 17.74 6.43 6.93
C ASP A 336 17.14 7.58 6.09
N GLN A 337 17.76 7.93 4.96
CA GLN A 337 17.24 8.95 4.04
C GLN A 337 15.84 8.60 3.50
N SER A 338 15.59 7.32 3.17
CA SER A 338 14.27 6.90 2.69
C SER A 338 13.20 7.00 3.78
N LEU A 339 13.56 6.70 5.03
CA LEU A 339 12.67 6.86 6.17
C LEU A 339 12.40 8.33 6.49
N ASP A 340 13.41 9.19 6.41
CA ASP A 340 13.30 10.63 6.65
C ASP A 340 12.36 11.26 5.62
N CYS A 341 12.52 10.96 4.32
CA CYS A 341 11.62 11.45 3.28
C CYS A 341 10.16 11.07 3.52
N MET A 342 9.90 9.83 3.96
CA MET A 342 8.54 9.41 4.33
C MET A 342 8.03 10.19 5.54
N GLY A 343 8.85 10.36 6.58
CA GLY A 343 8.49 11.10 7.79
C GLY A 343 8.16 12.57 7.49
N ASP A 344 8.97 13.21 6.67
CA ASP A 344 8.79 14.61 6.28
C ASP A 344 7.61 14.79 5.33
N ALA A 345 7.39 13.86 4.40
CA ALA A 345 6.20 13.85 3.57
C ALA A 345 4.91 13.75 4.38
N GLN A 346 4.94 13.07 5.53
CA GLN A 346 3.80 13.04 6.44
C GLN A 346 3.63 14.40 7.14
N LYS A 347 4.70 14.97 7.70
CA LYS A 347 4.64 16.29 8.36
C LYS A 347 4.15 17.39 7.43
N ASN A 348 4.59 17.37 6.18
CA ASN A 348 4.30 18.40 5.17
C ASN A 348 2.94 18.19 4.47
N ARG A 349 2.22 17.11 4.79
CA ARG A 349 0.97 16.78 4.13
C ARG A 349 -0.17 17.69 4.57
N ILE A 350 -0.98 18.12 3.60
CA ILE A 350 -2.24 18.80 3.88
C ILE A 350 -3.29 17.72 4.17
N TYR A 351 -3.61 17.58 5.45
CA TYR A 351 -4.63 16.63 5.89
C TYR A 351 -6.02 17.24 5.80
N ASN A 352 -6.98 16.48 5.28
CA ASN A 352 -8.40 16.87 5.29
C ASN A 352 -9.06 16.63 6.66
N ARG A 353 -8.37 15.91 7.55
CA ARG A 353 -8.82 15.54 8.90
C ARG A 353 -7.66 15.77 9.86
N SER A 354 -7.92 15.95 11.15
CA SER A 354 -6.82 16.03 12.10
C SER A 354 -6.01 14.73 12.12
N GLN A 355 -4.71 14.83 12.40
CA GLN A 355 -3.86 13.65 12.60
C GLN A 355 -4.35 12.79 13.76
N GLU A 356 -4.97 13.39 14.79
CA GLU A 356 -5.60 12.68 15.91
C GLU A 356 -6.77 11.81 15.47
N ILE A 357 -7.69 12.34 14.65
CA ILE A 357 -8.78 11.54 14.07
C ILE A 357 -8.22 10.36 13.27
N THR A 358 -7.12 10.60 12.55
CA THR A 358 -6.45 9.58 11.73
C THR A 358 -5.75 8.50 12.60
N LYS A 359 -5.22 8.87 13.78
CA LYS A 359 -4.65 7.95 14.79
C LYS A 359 -5.72 7.06 15.43
N ASP A 360 -6.91 7.60 15.65
CA ASP A 360 -8.01 6.90 16.31
C ASP A 360 -8.68 5.85 15.39
N GLU A 361 -8.44 5.92 14.08
CA GLU A 361 -8.91 4.96 13.08
C GLU A 361 -8.00 3.71 12.95
N CYS A 362 -7.10 3.45 13.90
CA CYS A 362 -6.11 2.35 13.90
C CYS A 362 -6.31 1.33 15.06
N PHE A 363 -6.43 0.02 14.77
CA PHE A 363 -6.67 -1.02 15.80
C PHE A 363 -5.41 -1.26 16.61
N ASN A 364 -5.55 -1.73 17.84
CA ASN A 364 -4.39 -2.21 18.58
C ASN A 364 -4.55 -3.70 18.95
N GLY A 365 -5.47 -4.42 18.32
CA GLY A 365 -5.70 -5.83 18.65
C GLY A 365 -6.85 -6.51 17.91
N TYR A 366 -7.08 -7.77 18.29
CA TYR A 366 -8.18 -8.61 17.82
C TYR A 366 -9.46 -8.29 18.61
N ILE A 367 -10.59 -8.18 17.90
CA ILE A 367 -11.90 -7.91 18.50
C ILE A 367 -12.95 -8.68 17.72
N GLU A 368 -13.61 -9.63 18.39
CA GLU A 368 -14.77 -10.32 17.85
C GLU A 368 -16.06 -9.63 18.29
N VAL A 369 -16.98 -9.42 17.34
CA VAL A 369 -18.14 -8.55 17.52
C VAL A 369 -19.39 -9.21 16.91
N GLN A 370 -20.36 -9.58 17.73
CA GLN A 370 -21.57 -10.28 17.28
C GLN A 370 -22.74 -9.30 17.27
N PRO A 371 -23.27 -8.86 16.11
CA PRO A 371 -24.45 -8.04 16.11
C PRO A 371 -25.55 -8.76 16.89
N ASN A 372 -26.19 -8.03 17.81
CA ASN A 372 -27.41 -8.49 18.43
C ASN A 372 -28.38 -8.87 17.31
N PRO A 373 -29.17 -9.94 17.47
CA PRO A 373 -30.23 -10.24 16.51
C PRO A 373 -31.02 -8.96 16.26
N PRO A 374 -31.39 -8.65 15.00
CA PRO A 374 -32.13 -7.44 14.71
C PRO A 374 -33.30 -7.40 15.69
N CYS A 375 -33.40 -6.31 16.48
CA CYS A 375 -34.61 -6.04 17.23
C CYS A 375 -35.73 -6.23 16.21
N LYS A 376 -36.61 -7.21 16.44
CA LYS A 376 -37.85 -7.32 15.71
C LYS A 376 -38.49 -5.95 15.88
N ILE A 377 -38.49 -5.16 14.81
CA ILE A 377 -39.32 -3.96 14.75
C ILE A 377 -40.73 -4.56 14.74
N GLN A 378 -41.37 -4.53 15.91
CA GLN A 378 -42.77 -4.87 16.06
C GLN A 378 -43.62 -3.80 15.41
#